data_AF-A0A1I6NY22-F1
#
_entry.id   AF-A0A1I6NY22-F1
#
_cell.length_a   1.000
_cell.length_b   1.000
_cell.length_c   1.000
_cell.angle_alpha   90.00
_cell.angle_beta   90.00
_cell.angle_gamma   90.00
#
_symmetry.space_group_name_H-M   'P 1'
#
loop_
_entity.id
_entity.type
_entity.pdbx_description
1 polymer ?
#
loop_
_entity_poly.entity_id
_entity_poly.type
_entity_poly.pdbx_seq_one_letter_code
_entity_poly.pdbx_strand_id
1 'polypeptide(L)'
;MLIADLLKVYNENYGLVRRFIYSFKKNKFIIIPYIVIIALPGVFYLSLTVDDRIISTLMMVLTVSFYFSSIVYASYIHQKIIVSDYKSINEYEEHKIEKIDLCIKENVKINSEEDYQLIDTLLVKEIKLLEDSKKIPLSIIIRQLIVSVLITGLLTYSLRELMNGNNEVGMPLFKLYMLILGTMIMISSFLYMLKEFSKINKLKQISKIITELQLRKYQNK
;
A
#
# COMPACT_ATOMS: atom_id res chain seq x y z
N MET A 1 -5.12 26.13 -5.74
CA MET A 1 -6.10 25.70 -6.77
C MET A 1 -5.46 24.74 -7.75
N LEU A 2 -4.42 25.17 -8.49
CA LEU A 2 -3.69 24.35 -9.47
C LEU A 2 -3.26 22.94 -9.02
N ILE A 3 -2.65 22.79 -7.83
CA ILE A 3 -2.26 21.48 -7.29
C ILE A 3 -3.46 20.57 -7.01
N ALA A 4 -4.59 21.15 -6.58
CA ALA A 4 -5.81 20.39 -6.31
C ALA A 4 -6.44 19.88 -7.61
N ASP A 5 -6.41 20.69 -8.67
CA ASP A 5 -6.90 20.31 -10.00
C ASP A 5 -6.02 19.22 -10.62
N LEU A 6 -4.69 19.33 -10.51
CA LEU A 6 -3.75 18.27 -10.90
C LEU A 6 -4.01 16.96 -10.15
N LEU A 7 -4.25 17.02 -8.85
CA LEU A 7 -4.58 15.85 -8.03
C LEU A 7 -5.93 15.24 -8.41
N LYS A 8 -6.93 16.05 -8.77
CA LYS A 8 -8.24 15.59 -9.22
C LYS A 8 -8.10 14.82 -10.54
N VAL A 9 -7.42 15.40 -11.52
CA VAL A 9 -7.17 14.76 -12.82
C VAL A 9 -6.35 13.48 -12.68
N TYR A 10 -5.36 13.48 -11.79
CA TYR A 10 -4.60 12.27 -11.47
C TYR A 10 -5.49 11.18 -10.84
N ASN A 11 -6.36 11.54 -9.87
CA ASN A 11 -7.27 10.59 -9.24
C ASN A 11 -8.29 10.02 -10.22
N GLU A 12 -8.82 10.86 -11.10
CA GLU A 12 -9.79 10.43 -12.10
C GLU A 12 -9.15 9.41 -13.04
N ASN A 13 -7.90 9.57 -13.46
CA ASN A 13 -7.30 8.64 -14.43
C ASN A 13 -6.55 7.46 -13.78
N TYR A 14 -5.89 7.68 -12.65
CA TYR A 14 -4.95 6.74 -12.04
C TYR A 14 -5.24 6.43 -10.56
N GLY A 15 -6.35 6.94 -10.01
CA GLY A 15 -6.75 6.67 -8.64
C GLY A 15 -7.12 5.20 -8.39
N LEU A 16 -7.11 4.80 -7.12
CA LEU A 16 -7.38 3.43 -6.67
C LEU A 16 -8.68 2.88 -7.27
N VAL A 17 -9.76 3.62 -7.15
CA VAL A 17 -11.10 3.22 -7.62
C VAL A 17 -11.12 3.02 -9.13
N ARG A 18 -10.53 3.96 -9.90
CA ARG A 18 -10.49 3.88 -11.37
C ARG A 18 -9.65 2.68 -11.82
N ARG A 19 -8.48 2.45 -11.20
CA ARG A 19 -7.64 1.27 -11.47
C ARG A 19 -8.37 -0.02 -11.17
N PHE A 20 -9.05 -0.11 -10.03
CA PHE A 20 -9.82 -1.29 -9.66
C PHE A 20 -10.95 -1.58 -10.67
N ILE A 21 -11.75 -0.57 -11.03
CA ILE A 21 -12.82 -0.70 -12.02
C ILE A 21 -12.26 -1.11 -13.38
N TYR A 22 -11.16 -0.50 -13.83
CA TYR A 22 -10.52 -0.84 -15.10
C TYR A 22 -10.03 -2.28 -15.13
N SER A 23 -9.28 -2.70 -14.10
CA SER A 23 -8.79 -4.07 -13.99
C SER A 23 -9.92 -5.09 -13.88
N PHE A 24 -11.01 -4.76 -13.17
CA PHE A 24 -12.20 -5.63 -13.08
C PHE A 24 -12.90 -5.79 -14.42
N LYS A 25 -13.02 -4.72 -15.22
CA LYS A 25 -13.58 -4.79 -16.58
C LYS A 25 -12.74 -5.67 -17.52
N LYS A 26 -11.41 -5.61 -17.38
CA LYS A 26 -10.48 -6.38 -18.21
C LYS A 26 -10.38 -7.85 -17.78
N ASN A 27 -10.35 -8.11 -16.48
CA ASN A 27 -10.28 -9.45 -15.95
C ASN A 27 -11.09 -9.58 -14.66
N LYS A 28 -12.27 -10.21 -14.76
CA LYS A 28 -13.15 -10.45 -13.60
C LYS A 28 -12.48 -11.28 -12.51
N PHE A 29 -11.51 -12.14 -12.85
CA PHE A 29 -10.78 -12.97 -11.89
C PHE A 29 -9.88 -12.17 -10.94
N ILE A 30 -9.64 -10.88 -11.22
CA ILE A 30 -8.89 -10.03 -10.29
C ILE A 30 -9.60 -9.87 -8.94
N ILE A 31 -10.91 -10.09 -8.86
CA ILE A 31 -11.67 -9.99 -7.61
C ILE A 31 -11.31 -11.10 -6.61
N ILE A 32 -10.87 -12.27 -7.09
CA ILE A 32 -10.55 -13.44 -6.26
C ILE A 32 -9.47 -13.11 -5.22
N PRO A 33 -8.27 -12.63 -5.60
CA PRO A 33 -7.25 -12.32 -4.61
C PRO A 33 -7.68 -11.21 -3.64
N TYR A 34 -8.51 -10.24 -4.06
CA TYR A 34 -9.05 -9.23 -3.14
C TYR A 34 -10.00 -9.82 -2.11
N ILE A 35 -10.92 -10.70 -2.52
CA ILE A 35 -11.82 -11.41 -1.60
C ILE A 35 -11.01 -12.24 -0.62
N VAL A 36 -9.99 -12.95 -1.10
CA VAL A 36 -9.11 -13.77 -0.27
C VAL A 36 -8.34 -12.91 0.75
N ILE A 37 -7.78 -11.77 0.35
CA ILE A 37 -7.10 -10.82 1.25
C ILE A 37 -8.05 -10.30 2.35
N ILE A 38 -9.32 -10.06 2.02
CA ILE A 38 -10.33 -9.57 2.99
C ILE A 38 -10.84 -10.69 3.91
N ALA A 39 -11.01 -11.91 3.38
CA ALA A 39 -11.61 -13.02 4.10
C ALA A 39 -10.62 -13.81 4.99
N LEU A 40 -9.36 -13.95 4.56
CA LEU A 40 -8.34 -14.71 5.29
C LEU A 40 -8.04 -14.18 6.71
N PRO A 41 -8.11 -12.88 7.01
CA PRO A 41 -8.08 -12.40 8.39
C PRO A 41 -9.11 -13.10 9.28
N GLY A 42 -10.36 -13.23 8.82
CA GLY A 42 -11.41 -13.94 9.55
C GLY A 42 -11.08 -15.42 9.78
N VAL A 43 -10.56 -16.10 8.75
CA VAL A 43 -10.12 -17.49 8.84
C VAL A 43 -8.95 -17.65 9.81
N PHE A 44 -8.01 -16.70 9.83
CA PHE A 44 -6.91 -16.65 10.79
C PHE A 44 -7.44 -16.56 12.23
N TYR A 45 -8.42 -15.69 12.50
CA TYR A 45 -9.03 -15.59 13.83
C TYR A 45 -9.77 -16.87 14.24
N LEU A 46 -10.53 -17.49 13.31
CA LEU A 46 -11.21 -18.75 13.58
C LEU A 46 -10.21 -19.89 13.87
N SER A 47 -9.04 -19.89 13.22
CA SER A 47 -8.02 -20.90 13.48
C SER A 47 -7.46 -20.86 14.91
N LEU A 48 -7.49 -19.69 15.57
CA LEU A 48 -7.04 -19.52 16.96
C LEU A 48 -8.03 -20.12 17.98
N THR A 49 -9.31 -20.21 17.62
CA THR A 49 -10.37 -20.74 18.50
C THR A 49 -10.56 -22.25 18.40
N VAL A 50 -9.84 -22.93 17.50
CA VAL A 50 -9.86 -24.40 17.39
C VAL A 50 -9.08 -25.02 18.56
N ASP A 51 -9.70 -26.01 19.22
CA ASP A 51 -9.10 -26.71 20.36
C ASP A 51 -7.98 -27.69 19.96
N ASP A 52 -8.12 -28.32 18.80
CA ASP A 52 -7.08 -29.19 18.24
C ASP A 52 -5.87 -28.37 17.81
N ARG A 53 -4.76 -28.56 18.52
CA ARG A 53 -3.50 -27.82 18.31
C ARG A 53 -2.89 -28.08 16.94
N ILE A 54 -2.98 -29.31 16.42
CA ILE A 54 -2.37 -29.67 15.13
C ILE A 54 -3.18 -29.01 14.01
N ILE A 55 -4.51 -29.13 14.06
CA ILE A 55 -5.41 -28.53 13.07
C ILE A 55 -5.29 -27.00 13.10
N SER A 56 -5.30 -26.39 14.29
CA SER A 56 -5.15 -24.94 14.49
C SER A 56 -3.86 -24.42 13.86
N THR A 57 -2.73 -25.09 14.12
CA THR A 57 -1.42 -24.69 13.57
C THR A 57 -1.37 -24.82 12.05
N LEU A 58 -1.87 -25.94 11.50
CA LEU A 58 -1.95 -26.14 10.05
C LEU A 58 -2.81 -25.08 9.37
N MET A 59 -3.97 -24.74 9.95
CA MET A 59 -4.84 -23.69 9.43
C MET A 59 -4.15 -22.32 9.43
N MET A 60 -3.39 -21.96 10.47
CA MET A 60 -2.63 -20.70 10.49
C MET A 60 -1.58 -20.65 9.39
N VAL A 61 -0.79 -21.71 9.23
CA VAL A 61 0.26 -21.79 8.21
C VAL A 61 -0.33 -21.71 6.79
N LEU A 62 -1.42 -22.43 6.54
CA LEU A 62 -2.13 -22.37 5.26
C LEU A 62 -2.71 -20.97 5.01
N THR A 63 -3.32 -20.35 6.02
CA THR A 63 -3.91 -19.00 5.90
C THR A 63 -2.86 -17.96 5.54
N VAL A 64 -1.70 -17.98 6.20
CA VAL A 64 -0.58 -17.08 5.88
C VAL A 64 -0.04 -17.35 4.48
N SER A 65 0.11 -18.62 4.11
CA SER A 65 0.61 -19.02 2.78
C SER A 65 -0.34 -18.56 1.66
N PHE A 66 -1.66 -18.73 1.84
CA PHE A 66 -2.67 -18.26 0.89
C PHE A 66 -2.72 -16.73 0.82
N TYR A 67 -2.53 -16.04 1.95
CA TYR A 67 -2.51 -14.58 1.99
C TYR A 67 -1.37 -14.02 1.12
N PHE A 68 -0.14 -14.50 1.33
CA PHE A 68 1.01 -14.08 0.53
C PHE A 68 0.87 -14.48 -0.94
N SER A 69 0.42 -15.70 -1.22
CA SER A 69 0.19 -16.18 -2.59
C SER A 69 -0.83 -15.30 -3.32
N SER A 70 -1.88 -14.84 -2.63
CA SER A 70 -2.89 -13.96 -3.21
C SER A 70 -2.35 -12.58 -3.54
N ILE A 71 -1.47 -12.02 -2.71
CA ILE A 71 -0.80 -10.74 -2.99
C ILE A 71 0.11 -10.86 -4.22
N VAL A 72 0.92 -11.91 -4.29
CA VAL A 72 1.81 -12.16 -5.43
C VAL A 72 1.01 -12.37 -6.71
N TYR A 73 -0.05 -13.17 -6.64
CA TYR A 73 -0.93 -13.44 -7.77
C TYR A 73 -1.68 -12.20 -8.25
N ALA A 74 -2.19 -11.35 -7.33
CA ALA A 74 -2.80 -10.07 -7.67
C ALA A 74 -1.83 -9.16 -8.42
N SER A 75 -0.58 -9.09 -7.95
CA SER A 75 0.48 -8.30 -8.57
C SER A 75 0.81 -8.81 -9.97
N TYR A 76 0.92 -10.13 -10.14
CA TYR A 76 1.15 -10.78 -11.42
C TYR A 76 0.02 -10.52 -12.42
N ILE A 77 -1.25 -10.68 -12.01
CA ILE A 77 -2.41 -10.36 -12.87
C ILE A 77 -2.36 -8.91 -13.31
N HIS A 78 -2.07 -7.99 -12.38
CA HIS A 78 -2.02 -6.56 -12.70
C HIS A 78 -0.95 -6.25 -13.74
N GLN A 79 0.27 -6.79 -13.58
CA GLN A 79 1.34 -6.66 -14.57
C GLN A 79 0.95 -7.25 -15.92
N LYS A 80 0.30 -8.42 -15.93
CA LYS A 80 -0.15 -9.07 -17.17
C LYS A 80 -1.20 -8.24 -17.91
N ILE A 81 -2.13 -7.60 -17.20
CA ILE A 81 -3.10 -6.68 -17.81
C ILE A 81 -2.39 -5.49 -18.45
N ILE A 82 -1.42 -4.88 -17.74
CA ILE A 82 -0.63 -3.76 -18.27
C ILE A 82 0.11 -4.16 -19.54
N VAL A 83 0.85 -5.28 -19.51
CA VAL A 83 1.60 -5.78 -20.66
C VAL A 83 0.67 -6.14 -21.83
N SER A 84 -0.52 -6.67 -21.57
CA SER A 84 -1.49 -6.97 -22.62
C SER A 84 -2.01 -5.72 -23.31
N ASP A 85 -2.19 -4.62 -22.59
CA ASP A 85 -2.78 -3.39 -23.13
C ASP A 85 -1.72 -2.43 -23.71
N TYR A 86 -0.46 -2.52 -23.25
CA TYR A 86 0.61 -1.58 -23.59
C TYR A 86 1.90 -2.24 -24.10
N LYS A 87 1.90 -3.55 -24.39
CA LYS A 87 3.06 -4.38 -24.79
C LYS A 87 4.19 -4.50 -23.77
N SER A 88 4.50 -3.46 -23.01
CA SER A 88 5.52 -3.43 -21.97
C SER A 88 5.15 -2.46 -20.84
N ILE A 89 5.83 -2.62 -19.69
CA ILE A 89 5.67 -1.70 -18.55
C ILE A 89 6.21 -0.30 -18.90
N ASN A 90 7.25 -0.23 -19.75
CA ASN A 90 7.85 1.05 -20.15
C ASN A 90 6.89 1.83 -21.06
N GLU A 91 6.28 1.18 -22.04
CA GLU A 91 5.26 1.80 -22.91
C GLU A 91 4.03 2.26 -22.10
N TYR A 92 3.66 1.55 -21.03
CA TYR A 92 2.61 2.01 -20.11
C TYR A 92 2.98 3.30 -19.38
N GLU A 93 4.21 3.39 -18.86
CA GLU A 93 4.68 4.62 -18.20
C GLU A 93 4.82 5.77 -19.21
N GLU A 94 5.26 5.53 -20.44
CA GLU A 94 5.26 6.53 -21.51
C GLU A 94 3.85 7.03 -21.84
N HIS A 95 2.91 6.12 -22.05
CA HIS A 95 1.52 6.51 -22.32
C HIS A 95 0.89 7.28 -21.14
N LYS A 96 1.28 6.95 -19.92
CA LYS A 96 0.85 7.67 -18.72
C LYS A 96 1.44 9.07 -18.66
N ILE A 97 2.71 9.25 -19.04
CA ILE A 97 3.35 10.56 -19.16
C ILE A 97 2.63 11.41 -20.21
N GLU A 98 2.40 10.87 -21.40
CA GLU A 98 1.70 11.57 -22.50
C GLU A 98 0.27 11.97 -22.12
N LYS A 99 -0.48 11.06 -21.51
CA LYS A 99 -1.87 11.33 -21.10
C LYS A 99 -1.96 12.38 -20.01
N ILE A 100 -0.99 12.41 -19.10
CA ILE A 100 -0.89 13.45 -18.07
C ILE A 100 -0.45 14.78 -18.69
N ASP A 101 0.47 14.78 -19.64
CA ASP A 101 0.88 15.99 -20.36
C ASP A 101 -0.30 16.64 -21.11
N LEU A 102 -1.08 15.84 -21.86
CA LEU A 102 -2.31 16.28 -22.52
C LEU A 102 -3.30 16.87 -21.51
N CYS A 103 -3.53 16.16 -20.41
CA CYS A 103 -4.42 16.61 -19.35
C CYS A 103 -3.97 17.94 -18.71
N ILE A 104 -2.66 18.15 -18.53
CA ILE A 104 -2.09 19.39 -17.99
C ILE A 104 -2.29 20.54 -18.98
N LYS A 105 -1.99 20.30 -20.26
CA LYS A 105 -2.18 21.30 -21.34
C LYS A 105 -3.64 21.72 -21.49
N GLU A 106 -4.56 20.76 -21.46
CA GLU A 106 -6.00 21.00 -21.64
C GLU A 106 -6.65 21.69 -20.43
N ASN A 107 -6.35 21.24 -19.21
CA ASN A 107 -7.06 21.69 -18.00
C ASN A 107 -6.35 22.83 -17.27
N VAL A 108 -5.03 22.91 -17.36
CA VAL A 108 -4.22 23.92 -16.64
C VAL A 108 -3.74 25.03 -17.57
N LYS A 109 -3.94 24.90 -18.90
CA LYS A 109 -3.54 25.86 -19.94
C LYS A 109 -2.05 26.24 -19.89
N ILE A 110 -1.21 25.26 -19.61
CA ILE A 110 0.23 25.44 -19.47
C ILE A 110 0.92 25.08 -20.78
N ASN A 111 1.53 26.08 -21.41
CA ASN A 111 2.18 25.95 -22.71
C ASN A 111 3.67 26.33 -22.68
N SER A 112 4.13 27.08 -21.66
CA SER A 112 5.52 27.54 -21.54
C SER A 112 6.40 26.57 -20.74
N GLU A 113 7.68 26.48 -21.07
CA GLU A 113 8.70 25.75 -20.29
C GLU A 113 8.84 26.32 -18.86
N GLU A 114 8.66 27.63 -18.73
CA GLU A 114 8.67 28.36 -17.45
C GLU A 114 7.49 27.95 -16.55
N ASP A 115 6.33 27.65 -17.14
CA ASP A 115 5.15 27.20 -16.39
C ASP A 115 5.40 25.82 -15.75
N TYR A 116 6.06 24.89 -16.46
CA TYR A 116 6.40 23.58 -15.89
C TYR A 116 7.40 23.73 -14.72
N GLN A 117 8.38 24.64 -14.83
CA GLN A 117 9.32 24.92 -13.74
C GLN A 117 8.63 25.52 -12.52
N LEU A 118 7.66 26.41 -12.75
CA LEU A 118 6.85 27.00 -11.69
C LEU A 118 5.99 25.95 -11.00
N ILE A 119 5.36 25.03 -11.75
CA ILE A 119 4.60 23.92 -11.15
C ILE A 119 5.51 23.04 -10.31
N ASP A 120 6.67 22.62 -10.83
CA ASP A 120 7.55 21.70 -10.10
C ASP A 120 8.04 22.35 -8.79
N THR A 121 8.40 23.64 -8.84
CA THR A 121 8.77 24.41 -7.65
C THR A 121 7.63 24.46 -6.62
N LEU A 122 6.39 24.69 -7.08
CA LEU A 122 5.20 24.69 -6.22
C LEU A 122 4.90 23.30 -5.65
N LEU A 123 5.08 22.24 -6.42
CA LEU A 123 4.89 20.85 -5.99
C LEU A 123 5.92 20.45 -4.94
N VAL A 124 7.20 20.74 -5.18
CA VAL A 124 8.28 20.47 -4.22
C VAL A 124 8.03 21.22 -2.91
N LYS A 125 7.59 22.48 -2.99
CA LYS A 125 7.25 23.28 -1.80
C LYS A 125 6.04 22.71 -1.04
N GLU A 126 4.99 22.29 -1.74
CA GLU A 126 3.82 21.65 -1.12
C GLU A 126 4.18 20.29 -0.49
N ILE A 127 5.01 19.47 -1.16
CA ILE A 127 5.52 18.21 -0.61
C ILE A 127 6.30 18.47 0.67
N LYS A 128 7.20 19.45 0.65
CA LYS A 128 8.02 19.83 1.81
C LYS A 128 7.15 20.32 2.98
N LEU A 129 6.14 21.16 2.73
CA LEU A 129 5.19 21.59 3.76
C LEU A 129 4.41 20.40 4.36
N LEU A 130 4.00 19.44 3.52
CA LEU A 130 3.32 18.22 3.97
C LEU A 130 4.25 17.26 4.72
N GLU A 131 5.55 17.26 4.43
CA GLU A 131 6.55 16.48 5.16
C GLU A 131 6.96 17.16 6.48
N ASP A 132 7.20 18.47 6.48
CA ASP A 132 7.58 19.26 7.66
C ASP A 132 6.42 19.36 8.67
N SER A 133 5.16 19.35 8.19
CA SER A 133 3.99 19.25 9.07
C SER A 133 3.90 17.93 9.84
N LYS A 134 4.61 16.89 9.39
CA LYS A 134 4.81 15.66 10.17
C LYS A 134 5.94 15.91 11.16
N LYS A 135 5.61 16.64 12.23
CA LYS A 135 6.49 16.87 13.39
C LYS A 135 7.22 15.57 13.79
N ILE A 136 8.47 15.73 14.22
CA ILE A 136 9.37 14.68 14.70
C ILE A 136 8.58 13.62 15.49
N PRO A 137 8.70 12.33 15.12
CA PRO A 137 7.79 11.28 15.56
C PRO A 137 8.08 10.80 16.99
N LEU A 138 8.51 11.67 17.90
CA LEU A 138 8.92 11.26 19.25
C LEU A 138 7.76 10.60 20.02
N SER A 139 6.54 11.10 19.85
CA SER A 139 5.32 10.44 20.36
C SER A 139 5.05 9.09 19.71
N ILE A 140 5.37 8.92 18.42
CA ILE A 140 5.23 7.64 17.71
C ILE A 140 6.29 6.65 18.18
N ILE A 141 7.53 7.10 18.37
CA ILE A 141 8.64 6.27 18.86
C ILE A 141 8.34 5.79 20.29
N ILE A 142 7.93 6.69 21.19
CA ILE A 142 7.54 6.31 22.57
C ILE A 142 6.38 5.32 22.54
N ARG A 143 5.35 5.57 21.73
CA ARG A 143 4.23 4.66 21.58
C ARG A 143 4.67 3.29 21.06
N GLN A 144 5.57 3.24 20.08
CA GLN A 144 6.11 1.99 19.55
C GLN A 144 6.90 1.23 20.62
N LEU A 145 7.75 1.92 21.39
CA LEU A 145 8.50 1.30 22.49
C LEU A 145 7.58 0.70 23.55
N ILE A 146 6.54 1.42 23.97
CA ILE A 146 5.55 0.91 24.94
C ILE A 146 4.85 -0.33 24.40
N VAL A 147 4.38 -0.29 23.15
CA VAL A 147 3.73 -1.43 22.50
C VAL A 147 4.69 -2.61 22.39
N SER A 148 5.94 -2.38 22.01
CA SER A 148 6.97 -3.43 21.93
C SER A 148 7.22 -4.07 23.29
N VAL A 149 7.38 -3.28 24.36
CA VAL A 149 7.57 -3.81 25.73
C VAL A 149 6.39 -4.68 26.16
N LEU A 150 5.15 -4.26 25.88
CA LEU A 150 3.96 -5.03 26.22
C LEU A 150 3.89 -6.35 25.43
N ILE A 151 4.17 -6.31 24.13
CA ILE A 151 4.14 -7.49 23.25
C ILE A 151 5.25 -8.47 23.64
N THR A 152 6.47 -7.98 23.88
CA THR A 152 7.59 -8.79 24.32
C THR A 152 7.33 -9.37 25.72
N GLY A 153 6.80 -8.58 26.66
CA GLY A 153 6.44 -9.04 27.99
C GLY A 153 5.39 -10.16 27.96
N LEU A 154 4.36 -10.00 27.12
CA LEU A 154 3.34 -11.03 26.92
C LEU A 154 3.95 -12.33 26.36
N LEU A 155 4.82 -12.23 25.35
CA LEU A 155 5.52 -13.39 24.81
C LEU A 155 6.39 -14.08 25.86
N THR A 156 7.26 -13.33 26.53
CA THR A 156 8.17 -13.86 27.54
C THR A 156 7.41 -14.54 28.66
N TYR A 157 6.32 -13.94 29.14
CA TYR A 157 5.48 -14.56 30.16
C TYR A 157 4.79 -15.83 29.66
N SER A 158 4.21 -15.80 28.46
CA SER A 158 3.58 -16.99 27.87
C SER A 158 4.54 -18.16 27.68
N LEU A 159 5.76 -17.90 27.20
CA LEU A 159 6.79 -18.92 27.01
C LEU A 159 7.28 -19.46 28.36
N ARG A 160 7.42 -18.60 29.37
CA ARG A 160 7.80 -19.03 30.71
C ARG A 160 6.77 -20.00 31.31
N GLU A 161 5.48 -19.69 31.22
CA GLU A 161 4.42 -20.58 31.71
C GLU A 161 4.39 -21.91 30.95
N LEU A 162 4.60 -21.89 29.62
CA LEU A 162 4.73 -23.11 28.81
C LEU A 162 5.95 -23.95 29.20
N MET A 163 7.11 -23.33 29.42
CA MET A 163 8.33 -24.00 29.86
C MET A 163 8.18 -24.62 31.26
N ASN A 164 7.41 -23.98 32.13
CA ASN A 164 7.09 -24.48 33.47
C ASN A 164 6.02 -25.58 33.46
N GLY A 165 5.49 -25.96 32.29
CA GLY A 165 4.45 -26.99 32.15
C GLY A 165 3.02 -26.49 32.44
N ASN A 166 2.83 -25.21 32.74
CA ASN A 166 1.52 -24.60 32.99
C ASN A 166 0.80 -24.30 31.66
N ASN A 167 0.37 -25.37 30.99
CA ASN A 167 -0.26 -25.30 29.67
C ASN A 167 -1.63 -24.59 29.69
N GLU A 168 -2.33 -24.62 30.82
CA GLU A 168 -3.65 -23.98 30.96
C GLU A 168 -3.55 -22.45 30.89
N VAL A 169 -2.45 -21.87 31.34
CA VAL A 169 -2.22 -20.42 31.32
C VAL A 169 -1.31 -20.01 30.14
N GLY A 170 -0.24 -20.76 29.90
CA GLY A 170 0.74 -20.43 28.86
C GLY A 170 0.18 -20.46 27.44
N MET A 171 -0.66 -21.46 27.12
CA MET A 171 -1.19 -21.61 25.76
C MET A 171 -2.20 -20.51 25.38
N PRO A 172 -3.18 -20.13 26.23
CA PRO A 172 -4.06 -19.00 25.92
C PRO A 172 -3.31 -17.67 25.76
N LEU A 173 -2.31 -17.40 26.60
CA LEU A 173 -1.48 -16.19 26.50
C LEU A 173 -0.68 -16.16 25.20
N PHE A 174 -0.13 -17.32 24.79
CA PHE A 174 0.58 -17.44 23.52
C PHE A 174 -0.36 -17.22 22.33
N LYS A 175 -1.58 -17.78 22.36
CA LYS A 175 -2.61 -17.53 21.34
C LYS A 175 -2.97 -16.04 21.25
N LEU A 176 -3.12 -15.36 22.39
CA LEU A 176 -3.39 -13.91 22.44
C LEU A 176 -2.23 -13.10 21.82
N TYR A 177 -0.99 -13.48 22.12
CA TYR A 177 0.19 -12.87 21.50
C TYR A 177 0.17 -13.03 19.97
N MET A 178 -0.06 -14.25 19.48
CA MET A 178 -0.13 -14.54 18.04
C MET A 178 -1.25 -13.76 17.36
N LEU A 179 -2.39 -13.60 18.04
CA LEU A 179 -3.50 -12.78 17.58
C LEU A 179 -3.07 -11.32 17.38
N ILE A 180 -2.49 -10.70 18.41
CA ILE A 180 -2.03 -9.30 18.37
C ILE A 180 -1.02 -9.10 17.23
N LEU A 181 -0.05 -10.01 17.09
CA LEU A 181 0.97 -9.95 16.04
C LEU A 181 0.35 -10.06 14.64
N GLY A 182 -0.52 -11.05 14.43
CA GLY A 182 -1.22 -11.25 13.16
C GLY A 182 -2.03 -10.01 12.77
N THR A 183 -2.80 -9.45 13.70
CA THR A 183 -3.55 -8.21 13.49
C THR A 183 -2.63 -7.04 13.13
N MET A 184 -1.50 -6.88 13.83
CA MET A 184 -0.55 -5.80 13.55
C MET A 184 0.07 -5.91 12.15
N ILE A 185 0.46 -7.12 11.74
CA ILE A 185 0.99 -7.36 10.39
C ILE A 185 -0.07 -7.02 9.34
N MET A 186 -1.30 -7.51 9.51
CA MET A 186 -2.40 -7.25 8.58
C MET A 186 -2.71 -5.76 8.45
N ILE A 187 -2.84 -5.04 9.58
CA ILE A 187 -3.06 -3.59 9.58
C ILE A 187 -1.89 -2.87 8.91
N SER A 188 -0.65 -3.27 9.20
CA SER A 188 0.54 -2.65 8.61
C SER A 188 0.60 -2.84 7.09
N SER A 189 0.31 -4.04 6.60
CA SER A 189 0.21 -4.32 5.16
C SER A 189 -0.90 -3.51 4.49
N PHE A 190 -2.07 -3.43 5.13
CA PHE A 190 -3.19 -2.63 4.63
C PHE A 190 -2.86 -1.13 4.57
N LEU A 191 -2.26 -0.58 5.64
CA LEU A 191 -1.82 0.81 5.69
C LEU A 191 -0.72 1.09 4.65
N TYR A 192 0.20 0.16 4.44
CA TYR A 192 1.22 0.27 3.39
C TYR A 192 0.59 0.36 2.00
N MET A 193 -0.39 -0.50 1.69
CA MET A 193 -1.14 -0.44 0.44
C MET A 193 -1.87 0.91 0.28
N LEU A 194 -2.50 1.42 1.34
CA LEU A 194 -3.16 2.74 1.29
C LEU A 194 -2.18 3.90 1.14
N LYS A 195 -0.94 3.76 1.63
CA LYS A 195 0.10 4.79 1.54
C LYS A 195 0.40 5.16 0.09
N GLU A 196 0.40 4.21 -0.84
CA GLU A 196 0.59 4.47 -2.28
C GLU A 196 -0.44 5.46 -2.84
N PHE A 197 -1.64 5.50 -2.25
CA PHE A 197 -2.72 6.39 -2.67
C PHE A 197 -2.84 7.67 -1.83
N SER A 198 -1.89 7.93 -0.93
CA SER A 198 -1.84 9.16 -0.15
C SER A 198 -1.59 10.39 -1.04
N LYS A 199 -2.08 11.57 -0.60
CA LYS A 199 -1.88 12.84 -1.31
C LYS A 199 -0.40 13.09 -1.60
N ILE A 200 0.48 12.85 -0.62
CA ILE A 200 1.92 13.05 -0.75
C ILE A 200 2.53 12.16 -1.84
N ASN A 201 2.21 10.86 -1.86
CA ASN A 201 2.74 9.96 -2.87
C ASN A 201 2.21 10.26 -4.27
N LYS A 202 0.95 10.70 -4.39
CA LYS A 202 0.40 11.20 -5.66
C LYS A 202 1.14 12.44 -6.14
N LEU A 203 1.42 13.41 -5.26
CA LEU A 203 2.21 14.59 -5.60
C LEU A 203 3.62 14.24 -6.03
N LYS A 204 4.28 13.28 -5.36
CA LYS A 204 5.61 12.77 -5.77
C LYS A 204 5.58 12.13 -7.16
N GLN A 205 4.53 11.37 -7.48
CA GLN A 205 4.37 10.78 -8.82
C GLN A 205 4.11 11.85 -9.89
N ILE A 206 3.30 12.87 -9.60
CA ILE A 206 3.06 13.99 -10.51
C ILE A 206 4.36 14.80 -10.74
N SER A 207 5.10 15.12 -9.67
CA SER A 207 6.38 15.82 -9.78
C SER A 207 7.38 15.01 -10.62
N LYS A 208 7.52 13.70 -10.39
CA LYS A 208 8.36 12.83 -11.23
C LYS A 208 8.00 12.94 -12.72
N ILE A 209 6.72 12.88 -13.05
CA ILE A 209 6.24 12.97 -14.44
C ILE A 209 6.55 14.35 -15.05
N ILE A 210 6.38 15.41 -14.28
CA ILE A 210 6.70 16.78 -14.73
C ILE A 210 8.21 16.95 -14.98
N THR A 211 9.06 16.46 -14.07
CA THR A 211 10.52 16.48 -14.28
C THR A 211 10.91 15.68 -15.52
N GLU A 212 10.28 14.53 -15.76
CA GLU A 212 10.55 13.72 -16.95
C GLU A 212 10.12 14.41 -18.25
N LEU A 213 8.97 15.11 -18.24
CA LEU A 213 8.53 15.95 -19.36
C LEU A 213 9.49 17.10 -19.64
N GLN A 214 10.02 17.74 -18.61
CA GLN A 214 11.04 18.80 -18.76
C GLN A 214 12.33 18.25 -19.38
N LEU A 215 12.81 17.10 -18.92
CA LEU A 215 14.01 16.46 -19.48
C LEU A 215 13.84 16.10 -20.96
N ARG A 216 12.69 15.55 -21.35
CA ARG A 216 12.39 15.22 -22.76
C ARG A 216 12.35 16.47 -23.65
N LYS A 217 11.78 17.58 -23.15
CA LYS A 217 11.78 18.86 -23.89
C LYS A 217 13.18 19.46 -24.03
N TYR A 218 14.03 19.29 -23.02
CA TYR A 218 15.42 19.73 -23.05
C TYR A 218 16.28 18.91 -24.03
N GLN A 219 16.04 17.60 -24.14
CA GLN A 219 16.74 16.71 -25.08
C GLN A 219 16.31 16.88 -26.55
N ASN A 220 15.12 17.43 -26.79
CA ASN A 220 14.57 17.67 -28.14
C ASN A 220 14.83 19.11 -28.66
N LYS A 221 15.64 19.91 -27.94
CA LYS A 221 16.21 21.18 -28.40
C LYS A 221 17.63 20.97 -28.91
#